data_AF-A0A154PC58-F1
#
_entry.id   AF-A0A154PC58-F1
#
_cell.length_a   1.000
_cell.length_b   1.000
_cell.length_c   1.000
_cell.angle_alpha   90.00
_cell.angle_beta   90.00
_cell.angle_gamma   90.00
#
_symmetry.space_group_name_H-M   'P 1'
#
loop_
_entity.id
_entity.type
_entity.pdbx_description
1 polymer ?
#
loop_
_entity_poly.entity_id
_entity_poly.type
_entity_poly.pdbx_seq_one_letter_code
_entity_poly.pdbx_strand_id
1 'polypeptide(L)'
;RVKRAERSEPTLEVSEFHLVKSGVSDTDTVRVQDLANVLGKKGHHLEIARTLQSARKKVNVLKKPLEKPAADRIKRVVGFENTKKELKKWNAVITRNRTAGSLHFPLNQSSSMRLEPSKEFVGKFRLQSELEKKLAALEPQKENIKEKDDDFSLTMKEIIMKRKETAKIRAQQSYREAKSRRQNKIKSKKFHRVQRKEKIKLQLKEFDELKKSNPEAALEKLEQLDKARAEERMSLRHKNTGKWAQSKQVRAKYDKETRQELAQQLSVGRELTQKLKKADDSDEEDENNSSPVLPPTADAENPWVNNDKTESEVDNFIKSYRKYWDEQNAQLQ
;
A
#
# COMPACT_ATOMS: atom_id res chain seq x y z
N ARG A 1 51.71 -43.82 -63.54
CA ARG A 1 51.50 -43.29 -62.17
C ARG A 1 51.88 -41.81 -62.18
N VAL A 2 50.93 -40.91 -61.93
CA VAL A 2 51.16 -39.45 -61.92
C VAL A 2 51.95 -39.09 -60.65
N LYS A 3 52.98 -38.24 -60.79
CA LYS A 3 53.83 -37.80 -59.65
C LYS A 3 53.07 -36.79 -58.78
N ARG A 4 53.38 -36.75 -57.47
CA ARG A 4 52.80 -35.79 -56.52
C ARG A 4 53.29 -34.36 -56.81
N ALA A 5 52.41 -33.37 -56.63
CA ALA A 5 52.74 -31.97 -56.78
C ALA A 5 53.62 -31.49 -55.61
N GLU A 6 54.68 -30.73 -55.91
CA GLU A 6 55.67 -30.24 -54.95
C GLU A 6 55.30 -28.88 -54.33
N ARG A 7 54.23 -28.21 -54.83
CA ARG A 7 53.71 -26.95 -54.28
C ARG A 7 52.22 -27.06 -54.02
N SER A 8 51.81 -26.81 -52.78
CA SER A 8 50.43 -26.59 -52.39
C SER A 8 50.22 -25.09 -52.10
N GLU A 9 49.19 -24.50 -52.70
CA GLU A 9 48.72 -23.18 -52.32
C GLU A 9 47.68 -23.32 -51.20
N PRO A 10 47.58 -22.34 -50.28
CA PRO A 10 46.57 -22.36 -49.23
C PRO A 10 45.17 -22.14 -49.84
N THR A 11 44.38 -23.20 -49.93
CA THR A 11 42.99 -23.17 -50.38
C THR A 11 42.04 -23.59 -49.25
N LEU A 12 40.82 -23.03 -49.24
CA LEU A 12 39.76 -23.40 -48.29
C LEU A 12 39.17 -24.80 -48.58
N GLU A 13 39.39 -25.31 -49.79
CA GLU A 13 38.92 -26.60 -50.27
C GLU A 13 40.11 -27.49 -50.63
N VAL A 14 40.11 -28.73 -50.14
CA VAL A 14 41.17 -29.72 -50.38
C VAL A 14 40.57 -30.86 -51.20
N SER A 15 41.05 -31.03 -52.44
CA SER A 15 40.67 -32.17 -53.28
C SER A 15 41.75 -33.26 -53.22
N GLU A 16 41.34 -34.53 -53.25
CA GLU A 16 42.27 -35.69 -53.18
C GLU A 16 43.31 -35.69 -54.32
N PHE A 17 42.95 -35.09 -55.45
CA PHE A 17 43.81 -34.97 -56.62
C PHE A 17 44.59 -33.65 -56.69
N HIS A 18 44.40 -32.73 -55.72
CA HIS A 18 45.01 -31.39 -55.71
C HIS A 18 44.74 -30.56 -56.99
N LEU A 19 43.66 -30.88 -57.73
CA LEU A 19 43.19 -30.04 -58.83
C LEU A 19 42.24 -28.97 -58.28
N VAL A 20 42.43 -27.72 -58.73
CA VAL A 20 41.49 -26.61 -58.54
C VAL A 20 40.25 -26.93 -59.37
N LYS A 21 39.15 -27.28 -58.71
CA LYS A 21 37.91 -27.74 -59.35
C LYS A 21 37.06 -26.51 -59.72
N SER A 22 37.34 -25.86 -60.84
CA SER A 22 36.66 -24.61 -61.25
C SER A 22 35.23 -24.77 -61.79
N GLY A 23 34.67 -25.98 -61.86
CA GLY A 23 33.40 -26.21 -62.57
C GLY A 23 32.52 -27.37 -62.11
N VAL A 24 32.72 -27.94 -60.91
CA VAL A 24 31.80 -28.97 -60.38
C VAL A 24 30.96 -28.36 -59.26
N SER A 25 29.63 -28.45 -59.41
CA SER A 25 28.67 -28.02 -58.39
C SER A 25 28.93 -28.70 -57.05
N ASP A 26 28.60 -28.00 -55.96
CA ASP A 26 28.75 -28.39 -54.55
C ASP A 26 28.16 -29.76 -54.15
N THR A 27 27.49 -30.45 -55.08
CA THR A 27 26.75 -31.69 -54.88
C THR A 27 27.64 -32.90 -54.55
N ASP A 28 28.91 -32.91 -55.00
CA ASP A 28 29.86 -34.02 -54.79
C ASP A 28 30.95 -33.70 -53.74
N THR A 29 30.78 -32.63 -52.95
CA THR A 29 31.76 -32.25 -51.92
C THR A 29 31.57 -33.08 -50.65
N VAL A 30 32.61 -33.82 -50.24
CA VAL A 30 32.58 -34.56 -48.99
C VAL A 30 32.66 -33.56 -47.83
N ARG A 31 31.57 -33.36 -47.10
CA ARG A 31 31.55 -32.45 -45.95
C ARG A 31 32.28 -33.08 -44.78
N VAL A 32 33.02 -32.27 -44.03
CA VAL A 32 33.70 -32.69 -42.78
C VAL A 32 32.71 -33.32 -41.78
N GLN A 33 31.43 -32.93 -41.87
CA GLN A 33 30.34 -33.49 -41.06
C GLN A 33 30.06 -34.96 -41.41
N ASP A 34 30.06 -35.30 -42.69
CA ASP A 34 29.79 -36.65 -43.16
C ASP A 34 30.94 -37.59 -42.79
N LEU A 35 32.18 -37.09 -42.90
CA LEU A 35 33.37 -37.78 -42.40
C LEU A 35 33.33 -38.00 -40.89
N ALA A 36 32.97 -36.97 -40.10
CA ALA A 36 32.85 -37.08 -38.65
C ALA A 36 31.76 -38.07 -38.23
N ASN A 37 30.65 -38.15 -38.98
CA ASN A 37 29.56 -39.09 -38.75
C ASN A 37 29.99 -40.54 -39.05
N VAL A 38 30.79 -40.76 -40.10
CA VAL A 38 31.36 -42.08 -40.41
C VAL A 38 32.43 -42.48 -39.40
N LEU A 39 33.30 -41.54 -38.99
CA LEU A 39 34.32 -41.76 -37.97
C LEU A 39 33.69 -42.12 -36.62
N GLY A 40 32.59 -41.45 -36.25
CA GLY A 40 31.85 -41.69 -35.01
C GLY A 40 31.20 -43.07 -34.91
N LYS A 41 31.09 -43.83 -36.01
CA LYS A 41 30.63 -45.24 -35.96
C LYS A 41 31.71 -46.19 -35.46
N LYS A 42 32.99 -45.79 -35.51
CA LYS A 42 34.13 -46.58 -35.03
C LYS A 42 34.49 -46.14 -33.61
N GLY A 43 34.48 -47.07 -32.65
CA GLY A 43 34.69 -46.77 -31.22
C GLY A 43 35.99 -46.00 -30.92
N HIS A 44 37.07 -46.28 -31.65
CA HIS A 44 38.38 -45.65 -31.47
C HIS A 44 38.45 -44.17 -31.90
N HIS A 45 37.47 -43.65 -32.63
CA HIS A 45 37.48 -42.28 -33.17
C HIS A 45 36.33 -41.40 -32.66
N LEU A 46 35.58 -41.88 -31.65
CA LEU A 46 34.47 -41.16 -31.03
C LEU A 46 34.88 -39.82 -30.41
N GLU A 47 36.07 -39.76 -29.82
CA GLU A 47 36.60 -38.53 -29.21
C GLU A 47 36.82 -37.43 -30.25
N ILE A 48 37.31 -37.81 -31.43
CA ILE A 48 37.56 -36.89 -32.55
C ILE A 48 36.23 -36.33 -33.08
N ALA A 49 35.19 -37.17 -33.17
CA ALA A 49 33.86 -36.70 -33.56
C ALA A 49 33.27 -35.72 -32.52
N ARG A 50 33.47 -35.99 -31.21
CA ARG A 50 33.01 -35.11 -30.11
C ARG A 50 33.76 -33.79 -30.06
N THR A 51 35.08 -33.78 -30.27
CA THR A 51 35.87 -32.55 -30.31
C THR A 51 35.50 -31.68 -31.51
N LEU A 52 35.27 -32.27 -32.69
CA LEU A 52 34.76 -31.57 -33.87
C LEU A 52 33.38 -30.94 -33.65
N GLN A 53 32.45 -31.69 -33.05
CA GLN A 53 31.12 -31.15 -32.73
C GLN A 53 31.19 -30.03 -31.67
N SER A 54 32.06 -30.18 -30.68
CA SER A 54 32.29 -29.16 -29.64
C SER A 54 32.95 -27.90 -30.20
N ALA A 55 33.92 -28.07 -31.10
CA ALA A 55 34.55 -26.98 -31.84
C ALA A 55 33.49 -26.21 -32.63
N ARG A 56 32.64 -26.91 -33.41
CA ARG A 56 31.53 -26.31 -34.16
C ARG A 56 30.56 -25.51 -33.27
N LYS A 57 30.18 -26.03 -32.11
CA LYS A 57 29.27 -25.33 -31.16
C LYS A 57 29.90 -24.08 -30.54
N LYS A 58 31.23 -24.06 -30.36
CA LYS A 58 31.96 -22.93 -29.77
C LYS A 58 32.33 -21.83 -30.77
N VAL A 59 32.07 -22.01 -32.07
CA VAL A 59 32.41 -21.00 -33.08
C VAL A 59 31.33 -19.92 -33.16
N ASN A 60 31.32 -19.00 -32.21
CA ASN A 60 30.71 -17.69 -32.42
C ASN A 60 31.69 -16.83 -33.24
N VAL A 61 31.70 -17.02 -34.56
CA VAL A 61 32.52 -16.18 -35.45
C VAL A 61 32.05 -14.74 -35.30
N LEU A 62 32.95 -13.87 -34.83
CA LEU A 62 32.70 -12.44 -34.85
C LEU A 62 32.55 -11.99 -36.30
N LYS A 63 31.47 -11.28 -36.60
CA LYS A 63 31.28 -10.68 -37.92
C LYS A 63 32.42 -9.70 -38.17
N LYS A 64 32.84 -9.58 -39.43
CA LYS A 64 33.80 -8.56 -39.86
C LYS A 64 33.35 -7.20 -39.31
N PRO A 65 34.24 -6.43 -38.66
CA PRO A 65 33.89 -5.11 -38.16
C PRO A 65 33.43 -4.22 -39.32
N LEU A 66 32.42 -3.39 -39.06
CA LEU A 66 31.90 -2.44 -40.04
C LEU A 66 32.89 -1.29 -40.25
N GLU A 67 32.79 -0.64 -41.41
CA GLU A 67 33.52 0.61 -41.70
C GLU A 67 33.18 1.68 -40.64
N LYS A 68 34.16 2.50 -40.26
CA LYS A 68 34.01 3.51 -39.19
C LYS A 68 32.75 4.37 -39.33
N PRO A 69 32.41 4.93 -40.52
CA PRO A 69 31.21 5.76 -40.67
C PRO A 69 29.91 5.02 -40.37
N ALA A 70 29.83 3.74 -40.73
CA ALA A 70 28.68 2.89 -40.47
C ALA A 70 28.60 2.50 -38.99
N ALA A 71 29.72 2.12 -38.39
CA ALA A 71 29.81 1.80 -36.97
C ALA A 71 29.42 3.00 -36.09
N ASP A 72 29.92 4.20 -36.41
CA ASP A 72 29.62 5.42 -35.65
C ASP A 72 28.18 5.89 -35.84
N ARG A 73 27.57 5.62 -37.00
CA ARG A 73 26.12 5.80 -37.19
C ARG A 73 25.33 4.93 -36.23
N ILE A 74 25.67 3.64 -36.13
CA ILE A 74 24.99 2.70 -35.23
C ILE A 74 25.16 3.13 -33.77
N LYS A 75 26.39 3.49 -33.36
CA LYS A 75 26.65 3.99 -32.00
C LYS A 75 25.79 5.21 -31.66
N ARG A 76 25.65 6.16 -32.59
CA ARG A 76 24.79 7.34 -32.40
C ARG A 76 23.31 6.98 -32.27
N VAL A 77 22.81 6.05 -33.09
CA VAL A 77 21.41 5.59 -32.99
C VAL A 77 21.16 4.96 -31.63
N VAL A 78 22.03 4.04 -31.19
CA VAL A 78 21.91 3.41 -29.87
C VAL A 78 22.04 4.43 -28.73
N GLY A 79 22.98 5.38 -28.85
CA GLY A 79 23.13 6.47 -27.88
C GLY A 79 21.89 7.35 -27.80
N PHE A 80 21.27 7.67 -28.94
CA PHE A 80 20.01 8.42 -29.00
C PHE A 80 18.86 7.64 -28.34
N GLU A 81 18.72 6.35 -28.61
CA GLU A 81 17.67 5.54 -27.98
C GLU A 81 17.82 5.46 -26.46
N ASN A 82 19.05 5.30 -25.97
CA ASN A 82 19.35 5.25 -24.54
C ASN A 82 19.05 6.61 -23.87
N THR A 83 19.54 7.71 -24.45
CA THR A 83 19.25 9.06 -23.94
C THR A 83 17.77 9.40 -23.99
N LYS A 84 17.06 9.00 -25.05
CA LYS A 84 15.59 9.14 -25.16
C LYS A 84 14.88 8.39 -24.03
N LYS A 85 15.31 7.18 -23.68
CA LYS A 85 14.76 6.41 -22.55
C LYS A 85 15.01 7.11 -21.21
N GLU A 86 16.20 7.66 -21.01
CA GLU A 86 16.55 8.44 -19.80
C GLU A 86 15.71 9.71 -19.67
N LEU A 87 15.57 10.49 -20.75
CA LEU A 87 14.73 11.68 -20.78
C LEU A 87 13.24 11.36 -20.54
N LYS A 88 12.76 10.21 -21.03
CA LYS A 88 11.38 9.77 -20.82
C LYS A 88 11.00 9.66 -19.34
N LYS A 89 11.95 9.39 -18.44
CA LYS A 89 11.73 9.35 -16.98
C LYS A 89 11.22 10.69 -16.44
N TRP A 90 11.62 11.81 -17.07
CA TRP A 90 11.23 13.17 -16.67
C TRP A 90 9.85 13.59 -17.20
N ASN A 91 9.26 12.84 -18.12
CA ASN A 91 7.97 13.20 -18.73
C ASN A 91 6.87 13.41 -17.68
N ALA A 92 6.81 12.58 -16.63
CA ALA A 92 5.80 12.72 -15.58
C ALA A 92 5.93 14.02 -14.77
N VAL A 93 7.17 14.46 -14.51
CA VAL A 93 7.43 15.74 -13.82
C VAL A 93 7.08 16.91 -14.74
N ILE A 94 7.43 16.81 -16.03
CA ILE A 94 7.12 17.84 -17.02
C ILE A 94 5.61 17.98 -17.23
N THR A 95 4.87 16.87 -17.37
CA THR A 95 3.41 16.90 -17.56
C THR A 95 2.74 17.50 -16.33
N ARG A 96 3.12 17.07 -15.11
CA ARG A 96 2.62 17.65 -13.86
C ARG A 96 2.86 19.16 -13.79
N ASN A 97 4.05 19.63 -14.15
CA ASN A 97 4.37 21.05 -14.11
C ASN A 97 3.58 21.84 -15.18
N ARG A 98 3.32 21.24 -16.35
CA ARG A 98 2.49 21.86 -17.41
C ARG A 98 1.01 21.93 -17.06
N THR A 99 0.48 20.94 -16.33
CA THR A 99 -0.94 20.90 -15.94
C THR A 99 -1.22 21.63 -14.63
N ALA A 100 -0.19 22.07 -13.90
CA ALA A 100 -0.37 22.83 -12.66
C ALA A 100 -0.92 24.23 -12.94
N GLY A 101 -1.95 24.65 -12.20
CA GLY A 101 -2.55 25.99 -12.36
C GLY A 101 -1.62 27.14 -12.00
N SER A 102 -0.64 26.91 -11.12
CA SER A 102 0.39 27.89 -10.78
C SER A 102 1.69 27.18 -10.38
N LEU A 103 2.83 27.72 -10.81
CA LEU A 103 4.16 27.25 -10.40
C LEU A 103 4.83 28.35 -9.57
N HIS A 104 5.25 28.02 -8.35
CA HIS A 104 5.99 28.93 -7.49
C HIS A 104 7.49 28.61 -7.58
N PHE A 105 8.28 29.62 -7.95
CA PHE A 105 9.73 29.51 -8.05
C PHE A 105 10.39 30.22 -6.87
N PRO A 106 11.48 29.66 -6.30
CA PRO A 106 12.25 28.50 -6.78
C PRO A 106 11.60 27.13 -6.46
N LEU A 107 11.49 26.23 -7.45
CA LEU A 107 10.98 24.87 -7.23
C LEU A 107 12.04 24.03 -6.51
N ASN A 108 11.66 23.51 -5.33
CA ASN A 108 12.47 22.61 -4.53
C ASN A 108 13.89 23.13 -4.31
N GLN A 109 14.04 24.02 -3.32
CA GLN A 109 15.34 24.22 -2.71
C GLN A 109 15.86 22.84 -2.30
N SER A 110 16.88 22.35 -3.01
CA SER A 110 17.70 21.25 -2.51
C SER A 110 18.00 21.58 -1.07
N SER A 111 17.83 20.59 -0.20
CA SER A 111 17.93 20.64 1.25
C SER A 111 19.29 21.11 1.80
N SER A 112 19.94 22.12 1.21
CA SER A 112 21.11 22.81 1.74
C SER A 112 20.81 23.44 3.10
N MET A 113 19.53 23.65 3.43
CA MET A 113 19.04 23.91 4.78
C MET A 113 17.76 23.12 5.06
N ARG A 114 17.81 21.78 5.02
CA ARG A 114 16.84 21.05 5.85
C ARG A 114 17.22 21.36 7.30
N LEU A 115 16.60 22.41 7.86
CA LEU A 115 16.62 22.65 9.29
C LEU A 115 16.08 21.37 9.92
N GLU A 116 16.95 20.69 10.67
CA GLU A 116 16.54 19.54 11.47
C GLU A 116 15.33 19.97 12.30
N PRO A 117 14.27 19.14 12.40
CA PRO A 117 13.19 19.41 13.32
C PRO A 117 13.79 19.76 14.68
N SER A 118 13.29 20.82 15.34
CA SER A 118 13.89 21.34 16.57
C SER A 118 14.14 20.26 17.62
N LYS A 119 13.33 19.20 17.64
CA LYS A 119 13.49 18.01 18.47
C LYS A 119 14.79 17.22 18.20
N GLU A 120 15.14 17.01 16.93
CA GLU A 120 16.35 16.28 16.52
C GLU A 120 17.60 17.12 16.75
N PHE A 121 17.49 18.45 16.57
CA PHE A 121 18.53 19.39 16.94
C PHE A 121 18.77 19.42 18.46
N VAL A 122 17.69 19.49 19.26
CA VAL A 122 17.78 19.49 20.73
C VAL A 122 18.40 18.18 21.27
N GLY A 123 18.13 17.04 20.62
CA GLY A 123 18.72 15.76 21.00
C GLY A 123 20.24 15.65 20.77
N LYS A 124 20.85 16.54 19.97
CA LYS A 124 22.30 16.60 19.76
C LYS A 124 23.03 17.25 20.94
N PHE A 125 22.33 18.03 21.77
CA PHE A 125 22.93 18.58 22.99
C PHE A 125 23.03 17.50 24.07
N ARG A 126 24.25 17.24 24.52
CA ARG A 126 24.50 16.41 25.71
C ARG A 126 24.33 17.32 26.93
N LEU A 127 23.24 17.14 27.67
CA LEU A 127 22.99 17.90 28.90
C LEU A 127 23.94 17.50 30.04
N GLN A 128 24.49 16.28 30.01
CA GLN A 128 25.43 15.77 31.01
C GLN A 128 26.51 14.89 30.36
N SER A 129 27.74 15.05 30.83
CA SER A 129 28.89 14.17 30.52
C SER A 129 28.68 12.77 31.10
N GLU A 130 29.33 11.74 30.53
CA GLU A 130 29.28 10.37 31.06
C GLU A 130 29.78 10.29 32.52
N LEU A 131 30.72 11.16 32.91
CA LEU A 131 31.17 11.30 34.29
C LEU A 131 30.04 11.88 35.15
N GLU A 132 29.40 12.97 34.72
CA GLU A 132 28.32 13.63 35.45
C GLU A 132 27.10 12.72 35.62
N LYS A 133 26.79 11.86 34.65
CA LYS A 133 25.76 10.81 34.80
C LYS A 133 26.13 9.79 35.86
N LYS A 134 27.39 9.35 35.90
CA LYS A 134 27.89 8.42 36.92
C LYS A 134 27.92 9.09 38.29
N LEU A 135 28.32 10.36 38.36
CA LEU A 135 28.29 11.16 39.58
C LEU A 135 26.85 11.33 40.07
N ALA A 136 25.89 11.64 39.19
CA ALA A 136 24.48 11.76 39.53
C ALA A 136 23.82 10.42 39.93
N ALA A 137 24.35 9.29 39.44
CA ALA A 137 23.93 7.96 39.86
C ALA A 137 24.54 7.52 41.21
N LEU A 138 25.72 8.06 41.55
CA LEU A 138 26.42 7.84 42.82
C LEU A 138 25.98 8.83 43.90
N GLU A 139 25.56 10.03 43.52
CA GLU A 139 24.77 10.87 44.40
C GLU A 139 23.54 10.06 44.79
N PRO A 140 23.26 9.87 46.09
CA PRO A 140 22.00 9.29 46.49
C PRO A 140 20.92 10.11 45.78
N GLN A 141 19.96 9.46 45.12
CA GLN A 141 18.74 10.15 44.73
C GLN A 141 18.33 10.89 45.99
N LYS A 142 18.45 12.22 45.99
CA LYS A 142 17.90 13.02 47.08
C LYS A 142 16.46 12.57 47.08
N GLU A 143 16.07 11.75 48.05
CA GLU A 143 14.68 11.33 48.24
C GLU A 143 13.92 12.61 48.05
N ASN A 144 13.10 12.66 46.97
CA ASN A 144 12.47 13.87 46.42
C ASN A 144 12.55 14.89 47.51
N ILE A 145 13.54 15.81 47.49
CA ILE A 145 13.74 16.76 48.60
C ILE A 145 12.31 17.13 48.89
N LYS A 146 11.76 16.66 50.03
CA LYS A 146 10.39 17.00 50.37
C LYS A 146 10.50 18.47 50.22
N GLU A 147 9.84 19.05 49.20
CA GLU A 147 9.87 20.49 49.00
C GLU A 147 9.61 20.91 50.43
N LYS A 148 10.66 21.43 51.08
CA LYS A 148 10.43 22.05 52.36
C LYS A 148 9.44 23.07 51.85
N ASP A 149 8.20 22.93 52.29
CA ASP A 149 7.23 23.98 52.12
C ASP A 149 7.97 25.13 52.76
N ASP A 150 8.72 25.84 51.92
CA ASP A 150 9.51 26.96 52.32
C ASP A 150 8.33 27.87 52.62
N ASP A 151 8.01 27.97 53.91
CA ASP A 151 6.91 28.73 54.48
C ASP A 151 7.15 30.25 54.26
N PHE A 152 7.80 30.62 53.16
CA PHE A 152 7.66 31.91 52.55
C PHE A 152 6.23 32.01 52.07
N SER A 153 5.46 32.90 52.69
CA SER A 153 4.17 33.33 52.20
C SER A 153 4.33 33.79 50.75
N LEU A 154 3.97 32.93 49.79
CA LEU A 154 3.98 33.27 48.37
C LEU A 154 3.22 34.59 48.17
N THR A 155 3.81 35.50 47.41
CA THR A 155 3.13 36.75 47.08
C THR A 155 1.87 36.41 46.28
N MET A 156 0.78 37.17 46.45
CA MET A 156 -0.50 36.94 45.74
C MET A 156 -0.32 36.71 44.22
N LYS A 157 0.65 37.40 43.60
CA LYS A 157 1.00 37.24 42.18
C LYS A 157 1.56 35.86 41.86
N GLU A 158 2.43 35.31 42.71
CA GLU A 158 3.05 33.99 42.53
C GLU A 158 2.02 32.87 42.69
N ILE A 159 1.08 33.01 43.63
CA ILE A 159 -0.04 32.07 43.80
C ILE A 159 -0.90 32.03 42.54
N ILE A 160 -1.22 33.18 41.96
CA ILE A 160 -1.99 33.26 40.71
C ILE A 160 -1.22 32.61 39.55
N MET A 161 0.09 32.85 39.45
CA MET A 161 0.94 32.25 38.42
C MET A 161 1.01 30.72 38.57
N LYS A 162 1.29 30.21 39.77
CA LYS A 162 1.31 28.78 40.09
C LYS A 162 -0.05 28.13 39.80
N ARG A 163 -1.16 28.82 40.09
CA ARG A 163 -2.51 28.36 39.74
C ARG A 163 -2.75 28.30 38.23
N LYS A 164 -2.26 29.28 37.47
CA LYS A 164 -2.33 29.29 36.00
C LYS A 164 -1.49 28.15 35.39
N GLU A 165 -0.29 27.94 35.90
CA GLU A 165 0.63 26.90 35.44
C GLU A 165 0.08 25.50 35.73
N THR A 166 -0.38 25.25 36.97
CA THR A 166 -1.02 23.98 37.35
C THR A 166 -2.28 23.71 36.54
N ALA A 167 -3.11 24.74 36.27
CA ALA A 167 -4.28 24.60 35.39
C ALA A 167 -3.87 24.23 33.96
N LYS A 168 -2.83 24.88 33.41
CA LYS A 168 -2.28 24.56 32.08
C LYS A 168 -1.76 23.12 32.00
N ILE A 169 -1.00 22.68 33.01
CA ILE A 169 -0.47 21.31 33.09
C ILE A 169 -1.62 20.29 33.17
N ARG A 170 -2.61 20.53 34.03
CA ARG A 170 -3.79 19.66 34.17
C ARG A 170 -4.56 19.54 32.86
N ALA A 171 -4.75 20.64 32.13
CA ALA A 171 -5.40 20.64 30.83
C ALA A 171 -4.60 19.83 29.79
N GLN A 172 -3.28 20.01 29.73
CA GLN A 172 -2.41 19.24 28.82
C GLN A 172 -2.43 17.73 29.12
N GLN A 173 -2.41 17.35 30.39
CA GLN A 173 -2.52 15.95 30.82
C GLN A 173 -3.87 15.36 30.41
N SER A 174 -4.96 16.08 30.65
CA SER A 174 -6.32 15.67 30.24
C SER A 174 -6.41 15.44 28.72
N TYR A 175 -5.86 16.34 27.90
CA TYR A 175 -5.86 16.16 26.44
C TYR A 175 -5.03 14.96 25.99
N ARG A 176 -3.87 14.71 26.62
CA ARG A 176 -3.06 13.53 26.33
C ARG A 176 -3.81 12.24 26.68
N GLU A 177 -4.47 12.21 27.83
CA GLU A 177 -5.27 11.07 28.28
C GLU A 177 -6.46 10.83 27.35
N ALA A 178 -7.21 11.88 26.98
CA ALA A 178 -8.32 11.78 26.04
C ALA A 178 -7.87 11.28 24.66
N LYS A 179 -6.73 11.78 24.16
CA LYS A 179 -6.12 11.33 22.90
C LYS A 179 -5.70 9.86 22.99
N SER A 180 -5.09 9.44 24.10
CA SER A 180 -4.70 8.05 24.35
C SER A 180 -5.91 7.12 24.40
N ARG A 181 -6.96 7.47 25.17
CA ARG A 181 -8.24 6.73 25.22
C ARG A 181 -8.86 6.60 23.82
N ARG A 182 -8.86 7.67 23.03
CA ARG A 182 -9.36 7.64 21.64
C ARG A 182 -8.52 6.69 20.77
N GLN A 183 -7.20 6.77 20.85
CA GLN A 183 -6.30 5.88 20.10
C GLN A 183 -6.49 4.41 20.50
N ASN A 184 -6.61 4.11 21.80
CA ASN A 184 -6.88 2.76 22.30
C ASN A 184 -8.22 2.24 21.81
N LYS A 185 -9.27 3.08 21.80
CA LYS A 185 -10.57 2.73 21.23
C LYS A 185 -10.50 2.47 19.72
N ILE A 186 -9.75 3.28 18.97
CA ILE A 186 -9.53 3.05 17.52
C ILE A 186 -8.79 1.72 17.29
N LYS A 187 -7.72 1.46 18.05
CA LYS A 187 -6.94 0.22 17.94
C LYS A 187 -7.76 -1.02 18.33
N SER A 188 -8.51 -0.97 19.43
CA SER A 188 -9.42 -2.05 19.86
C SER A 188 -10.51 -2.31 18.82
N LYS A 189 -11.16 -1.26 18.28
CA LYS A 189 -12.14 -1.41 17.20
C LYS A 189 -11.54 -2.02 15.93
N LYS A 190 -10.35 -1.57 15.53
CA LYS A 190 -9.64 -2.12 14.37
C LYS A 190 -9.26 -3.58 14.61
N PHE A 191 -8.74 -3.92 15.79
CA PHE A 191 -8.42 -5.28 16.20
C PHE A 191 -9.64 -6.19 16.10
N HIS A 192 -10.76 -5.85 16.74
CA HIS A 192 -11.97 -6.68 16.67
C HIS A 192 -12.57 -6.75 15.27
N ARG A 193 -12.41 -5.71 14.43
CA ARG A 193 -12.82 -5.76 13.02
C ARG A 193 -11.95 -6.76 12.24
N VAL A 194 -10.63 -6.72 12.40
CA VAL A 194 -9.70 -7.65 11.75
C VAL A 194 -9.91 -9.06 12.26
N GLN A 195 -9.99 -9.25 13.58
CA GLN A 195 -10.25 -10.53 14.23
C GLN A 195 -11.56 -11.17 13.75
N ARG A 196 -12.64 -10.38 13.58
CA ARG A 196 -13.89 -10.90 13.00
C ARG A 196 -13.70 -11.36 11.55
N LYS A 197 -12.99 -10.58 10.73
CA LYS A 197 -12.67 -10.98 9.35
C LYS A 197 -11.82 -12.26 9.30
N GLU A 198 -10.86 -12.40 10.21
CA GLU A 198 -10.02 -13.60 10.32
C GLU A 198 -10.83 -14.82 10.74
N LYS A 199 -11.70 -14.69 11.75
CA LYS A 199 -12.62 -15.77 12.16
C LYS A 199 -13.52 -16.23 11.02
N ILE A 200 -14.12 -15.30 10.26
CA ILE A 200 -14.95 -15.64 9.09
C ILE A 200 -14.13 -16.39 8.04
N LYS A 201 -12.89 -15.94 7.75
CA LYS A 201 -12.00 -16.62 6.80
C LYS A 201 -11.61 -18.03 7.28
N LEU A 202 -11.37 -18.21 8.58
CA LEU A 202 -11.08 -19.53 9.15
C LEU A 202 -12.28 -20.47 9.02
N GLN A 203 -13.48 -20.01 9.36
CA GLN A 203 -14.71 -20.78 9.21
C GLN A 203 -14.98 -21.21 7.76
N LEU A 204 -14.71 -20.33 6.78
CA LEU A 204 -14.81 -20.68 5.36
C LEU A 204 -13.78 -21.74 4.95
N LYS A 205 -12.53 -21.63 5.40
CA LYS A 205 -11.48 -22.62 5.14
C LYS A 205 -11.81 -23.98 5.76
N GLU A 206 -12.23 -23.99 7.02
CA GLU A 206 -12.67 -25.20 7.72
C GLU A 206 -13.82 -25.87 6.97
N PHE A 207 -14.77 -25.09 6.45
CA PHE A 207 -15.86 -25.61 5.63
C PHE A 207 -15.38 -26.22 4.31
N ASP A 208 -14.46 -25.56 3.61
CA ASP A 208 -13.86 -26.06 2.37
C ASP A 208 -13.02 -27.33 2.58
N GLU A 209 -12.30 -27.42 3.70
CA GLU A 209 -11.55 -28.60 4.11
C GLU A 209 -12.49 -29.76 4.47
N LEU A 210 -13.58 -29.48 5.19
CA LEU A 210 -14.59 -30.48 5.53
C LEU A 210 -15.26 -31.03 4.26
N LYS A 211 -15.56 -30.16 3.28
CA LYS A 211 -16.10 -30.56 1.97
C LYS A 211 -15.18 -31.52 1.20
N LYS A 212 -13.86 -31.34 1.32
CA LYS A 212 -12.85 -32.17 0.64
C LYS A 212 -12.56 -33.49 1.35
N SER A 213 -12.53 -33.47 2.68
CA SER A 213 -12.21 -34.63 3.51
C SER A 213 -13.43 -35.52 3.75
N ASN A 214 -14.53 -34.94 4.24
CA ASN A 214 -15.73 -35.63 4.70
C ASN A 214 -17.00 -34.92 4.19
N PRO A 215 -17.50 -35.25 2.98
CA PRO A 215 -18.65 -34.57 2.39
C PRO A 215 -19.95 -34.71 3.22
N GLU A 216 -20.11 -35.80 3.96
CA GLU A 216 -21.27 -36.04 4.83
C GLU A 216 -21.32 -35.06 6.02
N ALA A 217 -20.19 -34.84 6.69
CA ALA A 217 -20.08 -33.87 7.79
C ALA A 217 -20.27 -32.42 7.31
N ALA A 218 -19.89 -32.11 6.07
CA ALA A 218 -20.16 -30.80 5.46
C ALA A 218 -21.67 -30.59 5.18
N LEU A 219 -22.38 -31.64 4.75
CA LEU A 219 -23.84 -31.61 4.59
C LEU A 219 -24.53 -31.43 5.94
N GLU A 220 -24.11 -32.15 6.99
CA GLU A 220 -24.68 -31.99 8.33
C GLU A 220 -24.53 -30.55 8.85
N LYS A 221 -23.37 -29.92 8.65
CA LYS A 221 -23.18 -28.50 9.02
C LYS A 221 -24.07 -27.55 8.23
N LEU A 222 -24.33 -27.83 6.94
CA LEU A 222 -25.30 -27.05 6.16
C LEU A 222 -26.72 -27.24 6.68
N GLU A 223 -27.11 -28.47 7.01
CA GLU A 223 -28.42 -28.77 7.59
C GLU A 223 -28.62 -28.10 8.95
N GLN A 224 -27.59 -28.04 9.79
CA GLN A 224 -27.63 -27.32 11.06
C GLN A 224 -27.86 -25.80 10.85
N LEU A 225 -27.21 -25.20 9.84
CA LEU A 225 -27.44 -23.79 9.48
C LEU A 225 -28.87 -23.58 8.94
N ASP A 226 -29.39 -24.52 8.15
CA ASP A 226 -30.75 -24.45 7.61
C ASP A 226 -31.82 -24.65 8.70
N LYS A 227 -31.56 -25.51 9.71
CA LYS A 227 -32.40 -25.65 10.90
C LYS A 227 -32.42 -24.36 11.72
N ALA A 228 -31.26 -23.79 12.04
CA ALA A 228 -31.18 -22.51 12.77
C ALA A 228 -31.88 -21.37 12.02
N ARG A 229 -31.79 -21.37 10.69
CA ARG A 229 -32.51 -20.44 9.81
C ARG A 229 -34.03 -20.62 9.88
N ALA A 230 -34.51 -21.86 9.87
CA ALA A 230 -35.93 -22.17 9.98
C ALA A 230 -36.46 -21.79 11.38
N GLU A 231 -35.73 -22.11 12.43
CA GLU A 231 -36.04 -21.73 13.81
C GLU A 231 -36.11 -20.21 13.98
N GLU A 232 -35.17 -19.44 13.40
CA GLU A 232 -35.21 -17.98 13.47
C GLU A 232 -36.41 -17.41 12.68
N ARG A 233 -36.75 -17.98 11.52
CA ARG A 233 -37.94 -17.58 10.75
C ARG A 233 -39.24 -17.86 11.49
N MET A 234 -39.32 -19.00 12.19
CA MET A 234 -40.50 -19.40 12.95
C MET A 234 -40.64 -18.63 14.26
N SER A 235 -39.53 -18.41 14.97
CA SER A 235 -39.55 -17.79 16.30
C SER A 235 -39.48 -16.26 16.28
N LEU A 236 -39.01 -15.65 15.18
CA LEU A 236 -38.82 -14.19 15.01
C LEU A 236 -38.04 -13.52 16.15
N ARG A 237 -37.18 -14.26 16.87
CA ARG A 237 -36.52 -13.80 18.10
C ARG A 237 -35.66 -12.55 17.91
N HIS A 238 -35.03 -12.39 16.75
CA HIS A 238 -34.10 -11.28 16.48
C HIS A 238 -34.67 -10.22 15.52
N LYS A 239 -36.00 -10.11 15.41
CA LYS A 239 -36.70 -9.11 14.56
C LYS A 239 -37.08 -7.81 15.28
N ASN A 240 -36.59 -7.57 16.49
CA ASN A 240 -36.90 -6.40 17.33
C ASN A 240 -38.40 -6.20 17.66
N THR A 241 -39.22 -7.24 17.56
CA THR A 241 -40.67 -7.18 17.81
C THR A 241 -41.05 -7.35 19.28
N GLY A 242 -40.14 -7.83 20.12
CA GLY A 242 -40.39 -8.05 21.54
C GLY A 242 -40.44 -6.76 22.38
N LYS A 243 -41.10 -6.82 23.55
CA LYS A 243 -41.26 -5.69 24.50
C LYS A 243 -39.94 -5.01 24.87
N TRP A 244 -38.85 -5.79 25.01
CA TRP A 244 -37.51 -5.26 25.28
C TRP A 244 -37.00 -4.36 24.15
N ALA A 245 -37.11 -4.84 22.90
CA ALA A 245 -36.64 -4.11 21.74
C ALA A 245 -37.48 -2.85 21.49
N GLN A 246 -38.79 -2.92 21.67
CA GLN A 246 -39.68 -1.75 21.61
C GLN A 246 -39.32 -0.68 22.65
N SER A 247 -39.06 -1.09 23.91
CA SER A 247 -38.62 -0.18 24.97
C SER A 247 -37.26 0.48 24.65
N LYS A 248 -36.31 -0.31 24.13
CA LYS A 248 -35.00 0.20 23.70
C LYS A 248 -35.09 1.09 22.46
N GLN A 249 -36.06 0.87 21.57
CA GLN A 249 -36.25 1.67 20.36
C GLN A 249 -36.66 3.11 20.68
N VAL A 250 -37.48 3.31 21.72
CA VAL A 250 -37.80 4.66 22.23
C VAL A 250 -36.54 5.38 22.72
N ARG A 251 -35.67 4.66 23.44
CA ARG A 251 -34.40 5.20 23.97
C ARG A 251 -33.33 5.38 22.91
N ALA A 252 -33.39 4.62 21.82
CA ALA A 252 -32.43 4.68 20.70
C ALA A 252 -32.44 6.00 19.93
N LYS A 253 -33.45 6.85 20.13
CA LYS A 253 -33.44 8.23 19.62
C LYS A 253 -32.33 9.06 20.28
N TYR A 254 -32.13 8.89 21.58
CA TYR A 254 -31.23 9.73 22.39
C TYR A 254 -29.88 9.05 22.67
N ASP A 255 -29.87 7.72 22.82
CA ASP A 255 -28.67 6.97 23.17
C ASP A 255 -28.05 6.24 21.97
N LYS A 256 -26.74 6.41 21.79
CA LYS A 256 -26.00 5.75 20.70
C LYS A 256 -25.75 4.26 20.95
N GLU A 257 -25.61 3.88 22.22
CA GLU A 257 -25.34 2.50 22.62
C GLU A 257 -26.56 1.61 22.42
N THR A 258 -27.75 2.09 22.81
CA THR A 258 -29.01 1.38 22.57
C THR A 258 -29.31 1.19 21.08
N ARG A 259 -28.92 2.15 20.23
CA ARG A 259 -28.99 2.00 18.77
C ARG A 259 -28.05 0.91 18.25
N GLN A 260 -26.86 0.78 18.84
CA GLN A 260 -25.92 -0.28 18.48
C GLN A 260 -26.41 -1.65 18.94
N GLU A 261 -27.01 -1.75 20.14
CA GLU A 261 -27.62 -2.99 20.64
C GLU A 261 -28.76 -3.48 19.72
N LEU A 262 -29.67 -2.59 19.32
CA LEU A 262 -30.75 -2.93 18.39
C LEU A 262 -30.24 -3.31 17.00
N ALA A 263 -29.18 -2.65 16.52
CA ALA A 263 -28.55 -3.00 15.25
C ALA A 263 -27.84 -4.37 15.31
N GLN A 264 -27.23 -4.70 16.45
CA GLN A 264 -26.62 -6.02 16.69
C GLN A 264 -27.67 -7.13 16.74
N GLN A 265 -28.80 -6.89 17.40
CA GLN A 265 -29.91 -7.86 17.40
C GLN A 265 -30.39 -8.13 15.97
N LEU A 266 -30.60 -7.08 15.17
CA LEU A 266 -30.99 -7.24 13.76
C LEU A 266 -29.90 -7.89 12.90
N SER A 267 -28.60 -7.64 13.17
CA SER A 267 -27.53 -8.28 12.42
C SER A 267 -27.48 -9.78 12.68
N VAL A 268 -27.66 -10.23 13.93
CA VAL A 268 -27.76 -11.65 14.29
C VAL A 268 -28.94 -12.30 13.55
N GLY A 269 -30.10 -11.64 13.52
CA GLY A 269 -31.25 -12.12 12.76
C GLY A 269 -31.00 -12.21 11.26
N ARG A 270 -30.25 -11.27 10.66
CA ARG A 270 -29.85 -11.33 9.25
C ARG A 270 -28.87 -12.46 8.99
N GLU A 271 -27.85 -12.63 9.83
CA GLU A 271 -26.85 -13.69 9.72
C GLU A 271 -27.49 -15.09 9.76
N LEU A 272 -28.45 -15.32 10.67
CA LEU A 272 -29.19 -16.59 10.75
C LEU A 272 -30.14 -16.80 9.56
N THR A 273 -30.74 -15.74 9.02
CA THR A 273 -31.74 -15.86 7.95
C THR A 273 -31.17 -15.81 6.53
N GLN A 274 -29.92 -15.34 6.37
CA GLN A 274 -29.22 -15.21 5.11
C GLN A 274 -28.97 -16.60 4.50
N LYS A 275 -29.41 -16.78 3.26
CA LYS A 275 -29.09 -17.96 2.47
C LYS A 275 -27.72 -17.75 1.85
N LEU A 276 -26.84 -18.74 1.94
CA LEU A 276 -25.56 -18.73 1.23
C LEU A 276 -25.89 -18.72 -0.27
N LYS A 277 -25.70 -17.59 -0.95
CA LYS A 277 -25.78 -17.55 -2.42
C LYS A 277 -24.59 -18.33 -2.96
N LYS A 278 -24.84 -19.26 -3.88
CA LYS A 278 -23.78 -20.00 -4.57
C LYS A 278 -22.99 -18.99 -5.40
N ALA A 279 -21.68 -18.90 -5.16
CA ALA A 279 -20.78 -17.96 -5.80
C ALA A 279 -20.53 -18.36 -7.27
N ASP A 280 -21.50 -18.08 -8.13
CA ASP A 280 -21.34 -18.14 -9.60
C ASP A 280 -21.39 -16.74 -10.23
N ASP A 281 -21.27 -15.70 -9.41
CA ASP A 281 -21.12 -14.32 -9.87
C ASP A 281 -20.19 -13.59 -8.88
N SER A 282 -18.89 -13.74 -9.14
CA SER A 282 -17.82 -13.08 -8.40
C SER A 282 -17.64 -11.69 -9.02
N ASP A 283 -18.46 -10.74 -8.62
CA ASP A 283 -18.09 -9.33 -8.75
C ASP A 283 -17.58 -8.85 -7.38
N GLU A 284 -16.32 -8.44 -7.36
CA GLU A 284 -15.64 -7.89 -6.20
C GLU A 284 -16.17 -6.49 -5.92
N GLU A 285 -17.39 -6.39 -5.38
CA GLU A 285 -17.88 -5.11 -4.86
C GLU A 285 -17.19 -4.82 -3.52
N ASP A 286 -16.17 -3.97 -3.61
CA ASP A 286 -15.63 -3.16 -2.53
C ASP A 286 -16.78 -2.61 -1.65
N GLU A 287 -16.91 -3.13 -0.44
CA GLU A 287 -17.66 -2.49 0.66
C GLU A 287 -16.94 -1.21 1.14
N ASN A 288 -16.80 -0.23 0.24
CA ASN A 288 -16.66 1.17 0.59
C ASN A 288 -18.00 1.88 0.40
N ASN A 289 -19.07 1.30 0.97
CA ASN A 289 -20.36 1.95 1.06
C ASN A 289 -20.33 2.95 2.23
N SER A 290 -19.59 4.05 2.03
CA SER A 290 -19.97 5.32 2.64
C SER A 290 -21.23 5.73 1.90
N SER A 291 -22.40 5.30 2.39
CA SER A 291 -23.67 5.82 1.90
C SER A 291 -23.55 7.34 1.85
N PRO A 292 -23.69 7.99 0.69
CA PRO A 292 -24.12 9.38 0.69
C PRO A 292 -25.42 9.34 1.51
N VAL A 293 -25.50 10.17 2.53
CA VAL A 293 -26.77 10.46 3.17
C VAL A 293 -27.65 11.00 2.04
N LEU A 294 -28.42 10.13 1.41
CA LEU A 294 -29.56 10.55 0.61
C LEU A 294 -30.43 11.33 1.59
N PRO A 295 -30.77 12.59 1.30
CA PRO A 295 -31.71 13.30 2.13
C PRO A 295 -32.98 12.44 2.25
N PRO A 296 -33.63 12.42 3.42
CA PRO A 296 -34.88 11.69 3.57
C PRO A 296 -35.80 12.11 2.45
N THR A 297 -36.45 11.15 1.80
CA THR A 297 -37.54 11.39 0.86
C THR A 297 -38.41 12.54 1.38
N ALA A 298 -38.53 13.60 0.58
CA ALA A 298 -39.26 14.80 0.96
C ALA A 298 -40.74 14.46 1.19
N ASP A 299 -41.10 14.17 2.43
CA ASP A 299 -42.48 14.23 2.88
C ASP A 299 -42.88 15.71 2.83
N ALA A 300 -43.72 16.06 1.85
CA ALA A 300 -44.16 17.43 1.56
C ALA A 300 -44.91 18.10 2.73
N GLU A 301 -45.18 17.37 3.82
CA GLU A 301 -45.99 17.81 4.96
C GLU A 301 -45.18 18.06 6.25
N ASN A 302 -43.84 18.00 6.24
CA ASN A 302 -43.04 18.26 7.45
C ASN A 302 -42.49 19.70 7.53
N PRO A 303 -43.07 20.60 8.35
CA PRO A 303 -42.69 22.01 8.42
C PRO A 303 -41.30 22.27 9.03
N TRP A 304 -40.66 21.25 9.62
CA TRP A 304 -39.32 21.39 10.23
C TRP A 304 -38.16 21.05 9.28
N VAL A 305 -38.45 20.50 8.10
CA VAL A 305 -37.43 20.10 7.11
C VAL A 305 -37.37 21.06 5.91
N ASN A 306 -38.46 21.77 5.62
CA ASN A 306 -38.57 22.67 4.46
C ASN A 306 -38.26 24.14 4.76
N ASN A 307 -37.62 24.45 5.90
CA ASN A 307 -37.24 25.83 6.20
C ASN A 307 -35.87 26.16 5.58
N ASP A 308 -35.77 25.99 4.26
CA ASP A 308 -34.67 26.51 3.48
C ASP A 308 -34.80 28.03 3.50
N LYS A 309 -33.95 28.69 4.31
CA LYS A 309 -33.88 30.14 4.38
C LYS A 309 -33.75 30.68 2.97
N THR A 310 -34.69 31.53 2.55
CA THR A 310 -34.66 32.14 1.23
C THR A 310 -33.33 32.89 1.03
N GLU A 311 -32.81 32.94 -0.19
CA GLU A 311 -31.53 33.64 -0.47
C GLU A 311 -31.55 35.08 0.06
N SER A 312 -32.71 35.73 0.05
CA SER A 312 -32.95 37.05 0.65
C SER A 312 -32.74 37.12 2.16
N GLU A 313 -33.12 36.08 2.92
CA GLU A 313 -32.90 36.03 4.37
C GLU A 313 -31.43 35.81 4.71
N VAL A 314 -30.74 34.99 3.91
CA VAL A 314 -29.30 34.76 4.05
C VAL A 314 -28.53 36.05 3.75
N ASP A 315 -28.90 36.76 2.68
CA ASP A 315 -28.29 38.05 2.33
C ASP A 315 -28.55 39.13 3.39
N ASN A 316 -29.75 39.20 3.94
CA ASN A 316 -30.07 40.13 5.02
C ASN A 316 -29.28 39.80 6.29
N PHE A 317 -29.11 38.52 6.62
CA PHE A 317 -28.27 38.08 7.73
C PHE A 317 -26.81 38.50 7.52
N ILE A 318 -26.24 38.28 6.33
CA ILE A 318 -24.86 38.68 6.01
C ILE A 318 -24.69 40.20 6.10
N LYS A 319 -25.66 40.98 5.60
CA LYS A 319 -25.63 42.45 5.71
C LYS A 319 -25.65 42.92 7.16
N SER A 320 -26.53 42.35 8.00
CA SER A 320 -26.56 42.67 9.43
C SER A 320 -25.26 42.32 10.15
N TYR A 321 -24.64 41.19 9.77
CA TYR A 321 -23.40 40.73 10.38
C TYR A 321 -22.20 41.59 9.96
N ARG A 322 -22.14 42.03 8.71
CA ARG A 322 -21.15 43.00 8.24
C ARG A 322 -21.27 44.33 8.98
N LYS A 323 -22.49 44.87 9.09
CA LYS A 323 -22.76 46.11 9.81
C LYS A 323 -22.30 46.04 11.28
N TYR A 324 -22.58 44.93 11.96
CA TYR A 324 -22.12 44.70 13.33
C TYR A 324 -20.59 44.74 13.46
N TRP A 325 -19.87 44.12 12.52
CA TRP A 325 -18.41 44.11 12.53
C TRP A 325 -17.81 45.47 12.21
N ASP A 326 -18.42 46.23 11.29
CA ASP A 326 -18.00 47.59 10.98
C ASP A 326 -18.17 48.51 12.20
N GLU A 327 -19.28 48.38 12.94
CA GLU A 327 -19.52 49.10 14.20
C GLU A 327 -18.51 48.71 15.30
N GLN A 328 -18.20 47.42 15.45
CA GLN A 328 -17.18 46.97 16.41
C GLN A 328 -15.77 47.48 16.07
N ASN A 329 -15.42 47.52 14.78
CA ASN A 329 -14.13 48.03 14.34
C ASN A 329 -14.03 49.55 14.52
N ALA A 330 -15.13 50.28 14.32
CA ALA A 330 -15.19 51.73 14.59
C ALA A 330 -15.10 52.07 16.08
N GLN A 331 -15.51 51.18 16.98
CA GLN A 331 -15.34 51.34 18.44
C GLN A 331 -13.91 51.05 18.94
N LEU A 332 -13.09 50.38 18.12
CA LEU A 332 -11.72 50.01 18.46
C LEU A 332 -10.67 51.00 17.90
N GLN A 333 -11.09 51.98 17.09
CA GLN A 333 -10.31 53.14 16.67
C GLN A 333 -10.67 54.35 17.55
#